data_AF-A0AAP6W2P7-F1
#
_entry.id   AF-A0AAP6W2P7-F1
#
_cell.length_a   1.000
_cell.length_b   1.000
_cell.length_c   1.000
_cell.angle_alpha   90.00
_cell.angle_beta   90.00
_cell.angle_gamma   90.00
#
_symmetry.space_group_name_H-M   'P 1'
#
loop_
_entity.id
_entity.type
_entity.pdbx_description
1 polymer ?
#
loop_
_entity_poly.entity_id
_entity_poly.type
_entity_poly.pdbx_seq_one_letter_code
_entity_poly.pdbx_strand_id
1 'polypeptide(L)'
;FNLYNDPKNFSALFNYLLIDVNDRKSKVNNLREVINKYKKFDKNTFACTQNVVTISKLRILKINAEDPSGRMKLDFDSMKLVDNEIKNKLIN
;
A
#
# COMPACT_ATOMS: atom_id res chain seq x y z
N PHE A 1 43.95 7.13 15.04
CA PHE A 1 43.89 6.34 13.80
C PHE A 1 42.80 6.92 12.92
N ASN A 2 43.19 7.55 11.81
CA ASN A 2 42.29 8.31 10.94
C ASN A 2 41.65 7.35 9.92
N LEU A 3 40.53 6.72 10.30
CA LEU A 3 39.84 5.68 9.52
C LEU A 3 39.26 6.17 8.17
N TYR A 4 39.30 7.48 7.92
CA TYR A 4 38.82 8.12 6.70
C TYR A 4 39.82 8.17 5.53
N ASN A 5 41.09 7.80 5.76
CA ASN A 5 42.15 7.96 4.77
C ASN A 5 42.46 6.68 3.96
N ASP A 6 41.74 5.58 4.18
CA ASP A 6 41.89 4.36 3.36
C ASP A 6 40.90 4.39 2.18
N PRO A 7 41.38 4.50 0.93
CA PRO A 7 40.53 4.57 -0.26
C PRO A 7 39.61 3.36 -0.43
N LYS A 8 39.93 2.19 0.14
CA LYS A 8 39.05 1.02 0.14
C LYS A 8 37.80 1.23 0.98
N ASN A 9 37.93 1.89 2.13
CA ASN A 9 36.80 2.20 3.02
C ASN A 9 35.89 3.28 2.44
N PHE A 10 36.47 4.28 1.76
CA PHE A 10 35.70 5.31 1.06
C PHE A 10 34.89 4.72 -0.10
N SER A 11 35.48 3.85 -0.91
CA SER A 11 34.79 3.19 -2.03
C SER A 11 33.63 2.31 -1.54
N ALA A 12 33.82 1.54 -0.46
CA ALA A 12 32.76 0.74 0.13
C ALA A 12 31.59 1.59 0.65
N LEU A 13 31.89 2.68 1.37
CA LEU A 13 30.88 3.62 1.86
C LEU A 13 30.11 4.27 0.72
N PHE A 14 30.82 4.71 -0.34
CA PHE A 14 30.21 5.31 -1.51
C PHE A 14 29.27 4.34 -2.23
N ASN A 15 29.69 3.08 -2.41
CA ASN A 15 28.86 2.04 -3.02
C ASN A 15 27.60 1.75 -2.19
N TYR A 16 27.73 1.66 -0.86
CA TYR A 16 26.59 1.50 0.03
C TYR A 16 25.59 2.67 -0.10
N LEU A 17 26.08 3.90 -0.10
CA LEU A 17 25.25 5.10 -0.29
C LEU A 17 24.54 5.10 -1.64
N LEU A 18 25.22 4.69 -2.71
CA LEU A 18 24.61 4.57 -4.03
C LEU A 18 23.47 3.54 -4.05
N ILE A 19 23.65 2.39 -3.39
CA ILE A 19 22.60 1.37 -3.26
C ILE A 19 21.41 1.94 -2.47
N ASP A 20 21.63 2.56 -1.32
CA ASP A 20 20.54 3.14 -0.49
C ASP A 20 19.77 4.24 -1.24
N VAL A 21 20.47 5.11 -1.97
CA VAL A 21 19.82 6.14 -2.80
C VAL A 21 18.99 5.53 -3.92
N ASN A 22 19.49 4.48 -4.58
CA ASN A 22 18.76 3.79 -5.64
C ASN A 22 17.53 3.06 -5.10
N ASP A 23 17.62 2.42 -3.94
CA ASP A 23 16.51 1.75 -3.27
C ASP A 23 15.42 2.75 -2.88
N ARG A 24 15.79 3.89 -2.30
CA ARG A 24 14.85 4.98 -1.99
C ARG A 24 14.18 5.53 -3.25
N LYS A 25 14.95 5.73 -4.32
CA LYS A 25 14.40 6.18 -5.62
C LYS A 25 13.39 5.18 -6.18
N SER A 26 13.70 3.88 -6.11
CA SER A 26 12.79 2.81 -6.50
C SER A 26 11.49 2.85 -5.69
N LYS A 27 11.60 2.99 -4.36
CA LYS A 27 10.45 3.10 -3.46
C LYS A 27 9.56 4.31 -3.78
N VAL A 28 10.15 5.47 -4.03
CA VAL A 28 9.41 6.68 -4.43
C VAL A 28 8.64 6.46 -5.74
N ASN A 29 9.25 5.78 -6.72
CA ASN A 29 8.57 5.45 -7.98
C ASN A 29 7.40 4.49 -7.77
N ASN A 30 7.59 3.45 -6.96
CA ASN A 30 6.53 2.50 -6.60
C ASN A 30 5.35 3.20 -5.91
N LEU A 31 5.63 4.11 -4.97
CA LEU A 31 4.59 4.92 -4.31
C LEU A 31 3.86 5.82 -5.29
N ARG A 32 4.57 6.47 -6.22
CA ARG A 32 3.96 7.31 -7.25
C ARG A 32 3.01 6.50 -8.13
N GLU A 33 3.36 5.27 -8.49
CA GLU A 33 2.50 4.37 -9.24
C GLU A 33 1.22 4.03 -8.46
N VAL A 34 1.34 3.68 -7.19
CA VAL A 34 0.21 3.40 -6.29
C VAL A 34 -0.70 4.62 -6.18
N ILE A 35 -0.16 5.80 -5.91
CA ILE A 35 -0.92 7.06 -5.82
C ILE A 35 -1.68 7.31 -7.12
N ASN A 36 -1.02 7.19 -8.27
CA ASN A 36 -1.65 7.40 -9.56
C ASN A 36 -2.79 6.41 -9.82
N LYS A 37 -2.65 5.14 -9.44
CA LYS A 37 -3.71 4.14 -9.54
C LYS A 37 -4.92 4.51 -8.70
N TYR A 38 -4.70 4.91 -7.45
CA TYR A 38 -5.78 5.12 -6.48
C TYR A 38 -6.40 6.52 -6.54
N LYS A 39 -5.75 7.50 -7.15
CA LYS A 39 -6.24 8.88 -7.30
C LYS A 39 -7.66 8.96 -7.85
N LYS A 40 -8.06 8.08 -8.76
CA LYS A 40 -9.42 8.06 -9.34
C LYS A 40 -10.53 7.65 -8.38
N PHE A 41 -10.17 7.05 -7.23
CA PHE A 41 -11.08 6.63 -6.18
C PHE A 41 -11.14 7.64 -5.02
N ASP A 42 -10.33 8.70 -5.06
CA ASP A 42 -10.37 9.80 -4.10
C ASP A 42 -11.59 10.70 -4.38
N LYS A 43 -12.76 10.17 -4.04
CA LYS A 43 -14.07 10.80 -4.22
C LYS A 43 -15.10 10.13 -3.32
N ASN A 44 -16.20 10.83 -3.07
CA ASN A 44 -17.34 10.24 -2.38
C ASN A 44 -17.95 9.13 -3.25
N THR A 45 -18.10 7.94 -2.66
CA THR A 45 -18.69 6.77 -3.30
C THR A 45 -19.64 6.06 -2.34
N PHE A 46 -20.45 5.16 -2.87
CA PHE A 46 -21.40 4.38 -2.08
C PHE A 46 -21.05 2.89 -2.17
N ALA A 47 -21.19 2.17 -1.06
CA ALA A 47 -21.03 0.73 -1.04
C ALA A 47 -22.32 0.04 -1.51
N CYS A 48 -22.23 -0.80 -2.55
CA CYS A 48 -23.34 -1.65 -2.97
C CYS A 48 -23.34 -2.94 -2.12
N THR A 49 -24.13 -2.95 -1.05
CA THR A 49 -24.16 -4.07 -0.08
C THR A 49 -24.65 -5.38 -0.69
N GLN A 50 -25.39 -5.34 -1.80
CA GLN A 50 -25.80 -6.53 -2.58
C GLN A 50 -24.61 -7.28 -3.19
N ASN A 51 -23.50 -6.57 -3.46
CA ASN A 51 -22.33 -7.12 -4.15
C ASN A 51 -21.18 -7.41 -3.19
N VAL A 52 -21.40 -7.32 -1.87
CA VAL A 52 -20.41 -7.70 -0.87
C VAL A 52 -20.31 -9.23 -0.85
N VAL A 53 -19.16 -9.74 -1.25
CA VAL A 53 -18.89 -11.18 -1.36
C VAL A 53 -17.55 -11.54 -0.73
N THR A 54 -17.44 -12.77 -0.24
CA THR A 54 -16.18 -13.30 0.24
C THR A 54 -15.27 -13.65 -0.94
N ILE A 55 -14.03 -13.17 -0.90
CA ILE A 55 -12.98 -13.55 -1.86
C ILE A 55 -11.79 -14.18 -1.13
N SER A 56 -11.08 -15.08 -1.79
CA SER A 56 -9.79 -15.58 -1.30
C SER A 56 -8.74 -14.47 -1.28
N LYS A 57 -7.88 -14.44 -0.26
CA LYS A 57 -6.74 -13.49 -0.17
C LYS A 57 -5.82 -13.58 -1.38
N LEU A 58 -5.72 -14.76 -2.02
CA LEU A 58 -4.90 -14.97 -3.22
C LEU A 58 -5.45 -14.24 -4.46
N ARG A 59 -6.72 -13.81 -4.45
CA ARG A 59 -7.32 -13.02 -5.53
C ARG A 59 -6.98 -11.53 -5.46
N ILE A 60 -6.37 -11.06 -4.37
CA ILE A 60 -5.97 -9.66 -4.22
C ILE A 60 -4.67 -9.43 -4.98
N LEU A 61 -4.77 -8.74 -6.11
CA LEU A 61 -3.61 -8.35 -6.91
C LEU A 61 -2.98 -7.08 -6.33
N LYS A 62 -1.66 -7.10 -6.14
CA LYS A 62 -0.88 -5.93 -5.74
C LYS A 62 -0.13 -5.38 -6.95
N ILE A 63 -0.06 -4.05 -7.05
CA ILE A 63 0.71 -3.35 -8.09
C ILE A 63 2.21 -3.55 -7.82
N ASN A 64 2.63 -3.31 -6.57
CA ASN A 64 4.01 -3.43 -6.11
C ASN A 64 4.04 -3.62 -4.58
N ALA A 65 5.24 -3.63 -3.99
CA ALA A 65 5.43 -3.86 -2.56
C ALA A 65 4.78 -2.77 -1.67
N GLU A 66 4.59 -1.57 -2.20
CA GLU A 66 4.03 -0.42 -1.46
C GLU A 66 2.49 -0.34 -1.55
N ASP A 67 1.86 -1.23 -2.33
CA ASP A 67 0.40 -1.28 -2.49
C ASP A 67 -0.30 -1.65 -1.17
N PRO A 68 -1.27 -0.83 -0.69
CA PRO A 68 -2.01 -1.11 0.54
C PRO A 68 -3.11 -2.18 0.37
N SER A 69 -3.30 -2.76 -0.82
CA SER A 69 -4.29 -3.81 -1.09
C SER A 69 -4.20 -4.97 -0.10
N GLY A 70 -5.35 -5.34 0.46
CA GLY A 70 -5.49 -6.32 1.54
C GLY A 70 -5.22 -5.78 2.96
N ARG A 71 -4.72 -4.54 3.09
CA ARG A 71 -4.58 -3.83 4.38
C ARG A 71 -5.53 -2.64 4.52
N MET A 72 -6.14 -2.19 3.42
CA MET A 72 -7.17 -1.13 3.43
C MET A 72 -8.36 -1.54 4.30
N LYS A 73 -8.84 -0.60 5.11
CA LYS A 73 -10.00 -0.76 5.99
C LYS A 73 -10.89 0.47 5.88
N LEU A 74 -12.19 0.27 5.97
CA LEU A 74 -13.13 1.36 6.19
C LEU A 74 -12.96 1.88 7.61
N ASP A 75 -13.35 3.12 7.84
CA ASP A 75 -13.55 3.62 9.19
C ASP A 75 -14.67 2.83 9.90
N PHE A 76 -14.68 2.92 11.22
CA PHE A 76 -15.57 2.13 12.06
C PHE A 76 -17.05 2.44 11.81
N ASP A 77 -17.39 3.70 11.60
CA ASP A 77 -18.77 4.14 11.43
C ASP A 77 -19.33 3.65 10.08
N SER A 78 -18.57 3.82 9.00
CA SER A 78 -18.91 3.29 7.68
C SER A 78 -19.05 1.76 7.70
N MET A 79 -18.14 1.06 8.39
CA MET A 79 -18.23 -0.40 8.51
C MET A 79 -19.50 -0.83 9.24
N LYS A 80 -19.88 -0.14 10.32
CA LYS A 80 -21.10 -0.42 11.08
C LYS A 80 -22.36 -0.25 10.23
N LEU A 81 -22.39 0.76 9.36
CA LEU A 81 -23.50 0.97 8.43
C LEU A 81 -23.63 -0.19 7.43
N VAL A 82 -22.51 -0.65 6.86
CA VAL A 82 -22.48 -1.80 5.96
C VAL A 82 -22.95 -3.08 6.67
N ASP A 83 -22.45 -3.34 7.88
CA ASP A 83 -22.83 -4.50 8.68
C ASP A 83 -24.31 -4.54 9.01
N ASN A 84 -24.90 -3.40 9.40
CA ASN A 84 -26.33 -3.32 9.71
C ASN A 84 -27.18 -3.63 8.48
N GLU A 85 -26.83 -3.09 7.32
CA GLU A 85 -27.55 -3.33 6.08
C GLU A 85 -27.45 -4.80 5.63
N ILE A 86 -26.29 -5.43 5.78
CA ILE A 86 -26.13 -6.86 5.50
C ILE A 86 -26.97 -7.71 6.47
N LYS A 87 -26.98 -7.38 7.76
CA LYS A 87 -27.80 -8.09 8.77
C LYS A 87 -29.29 -7.98 8.47
N ASN A 88 -29.77 -6.79 8.16
CA ASN A 88 -31.18 -6.55 7.83
C ASN A 88 -31.63 -7.40 6.63
N LYS A 89 -30.75 -7.65 5.66
CA LYS A 89 -31.03 -8.52 4.50
C LYS A 89 -31.03 -10.01 4.80
N LEU A 90 -30.40 -10.44 5.89
CA LEU A 90 -30.34 -11.86 6.28
C LEU A 90 -31.46 -12.25 7.25
N ILE A 91 -32.08 -11.28 7.92
CA ILE A 91 -33.17 -11.48 8.88
C ILE A 91 -34.55 -11.43 8.20
N ASN A 92 -34.65 -10.76 7.05
CA ASN A 92 -35.82 -10.76 6.17
C ASN A 92 -35.71 -11.85 5.10
#